data_AF-A0A920KDP0-F1
#
_entry.id   AF-A0A920KDP0-F1
#
_cell.length_a   1.000
_cell.length_b   1.000
_cell.length_c   1.000
_cell.angle_alpha   90.00
_cell.angle_beta   90.00
_cell.angle_gamma   90.00
#
_symmetry.space_group_name_H-M   'P 1'
#
loop_
_entity.id
_entity.type
_entity.pdbx_description
1 polymer ?
#
loop_
_entity_poly.entity_id
_entity_poly.type
_entity_poly.pdbx_seq_one_letter_code
_entity_poly.pdbx_strand_id
1 'polypeptide(L)'
;MQVGFQLSYLAVLGILYIQPKMEKMWKPRYWLIQKIWTITSVSVAAQISTFPLGLLYFHQFPNYFLLSNLVVIPAAFLILSLGILLITLSFSKIIVGFISYLLQHVLNYLLLIIGYIESIPGSLSEGLSISIFETMLIYTFTASILVSLKFKKKMFYGFSIIIFFFLFLMNAIEDYRLKDLKRIIVYNIPNHFGMDLINGPNHYFIGDSALIHNDEKLLFYVKHNWHELDLKTPFFY
;
A
#
# COMPACT_ATOMS: atom_id res chain seq x y z
N MET A 1 -15.29 -10.89 -5.86
CA MET A 1 -15.37 -9.89 -4.78
C MET A 1 -14.47 -8.72 -5.15
N GLN A 2 -14.90 -7.48 -4.95
CA GLN A 2 -14.06 -6.31 -5.20
C GLN A 2 -12.92 -6.26 -4.17
N VAL A 3 -11.69 -6.00 -4.60
CA VAL A 3 -10.49 -5.94 -3.73
C VAL A 3 -10.68 -5.00 -2.54
N GLY A 4 -11.32 -3.84 -2.76
CA GLY A 4 -11.62 -2.89 -1.69
C GLY A 4 -12.50 -3.46 -0.58
N PHE A 5 -13.43 -4.38 -0.89
CA PHE A 5 -14.23 -5.06 0.11
C PHE A 5 -13.37 -5.99 0.98
N GLN A 6 -12.47 -6.77 0.36
CA GLN A 6 -11.56 -7.66 1.09
C GLN A 6 -10.69 -6.87 2.08
N LEU A 7 -10.08 -5.78 1.61
CA LEU A 7 -9.22 -4.92 2.42
C LEU A 7 -10.00 -4.24 3.56
N SER A 8 -11.21 -3.74 3.29
CA SER A 8 -12.03 -3.09 4.32
C SER A 8 -12.41 -4.05 5.44
N TYR A 9 -12.88 -5.27 5.12
CA TYR A 9 -13.23 -6.27 6.13
C TYR A 9 -12.02 -6.72 6.94
N LEU A 10 -10.87 -6.92 6.28
CA LEU A 10 -9.63 -7.29 6.98
C LEU A 10 -9.12 -6.17 7.88
N ALA A 11 -9.18 -4.91 7.44
CA ALA A 11 -8.83 -3.77 8.28
C ALA A 11 -9.70 -3.72 9.53
N VAL A 12 -11.03 -3.85 9.38
CA VAL A 12 -11.97 -3.86 10.51
C VAL A 12 -11.68 -5.03 11.46
N LEU A 13 -11.46 -6.24 10.95
CA LEU A 13 -11.10 -7.40 11.77
C LEU A 13 -9.78 -7.19 12.53
N GLY A 14 -8.78 -6.64 11.85
CA GLY A 14 -7.49 -6.27 12.43
C GLY A 14 -7.64 -5.27 13.57
N ILE A 15 -8.37 -4.18 13.33
CA ILE A 15 -8.67 -3.16 14.34
C ILE A 15 -9.38 -3.81 15.53
N LEU A 16 -10.48 -4.53 15.33
CA LEU A 16 -11.25 -5.14 16.42
C LEU A 16 -10.43 -6.12 17.28
N TYR A 17 -9.46 -6.82 16.70
CA TYR A 17 -8.68 -7.84 17.41
C TYR A 17 -7.34 -7.36 17.97
N ILE A 18 -6.64 -6.46 17.26
CA ILE A 18 -5.26 -6.05 17.55
C ILE A 18 -5.25 -4.70 18.30
N GLN A 19 -6.03 -3.71 17.87
CA GLN A 19 -5.98 -2.36 18.44
C GLN A 19 -6.26 -2.32 19.96
N PRO A 20 -7.26 -3.03 20.51
CA PRO A 20 -7.51 -3.04 21.97
C PRO A 20 -6.36 -3.61 22.79
N LYS A 21 -5.53 -4.49 22.20
CA LYS A 21 -4.35 -5.04 22.86
C LYS A 21 -3.22 -4.02 22.85
N MET A 22 -3.03 -3.32 21.73
CA MET A 22 -2.05 -2.26 21.61
C MET A 22 -2.33 -1.09 22.56
N GLU A 23 -3.59 -0.64 22.66
CA GLU A 23 -3.95 0.44 23.59
C GLU A 23 -3.69 0.09 25.06
N LYS A 24 -3.74 -1.20 25.43
CA LYS A 24 -3.41 -1.65 26.78
C LYS A 24 -1.91 -1.60 27.09
N MET A 25 -1.04 -1.61 26.08
CA MET A 25 0.42 -1.60 26.26
C MET A 25 0.92 -0.26 26.80
N TRP A 26 0.27 0.84 26.43
CA TRP A 26 0.68 2.18 26.84
C TRP A 26 -0.53 3.08 27.03
N LYS A 27 -0.62 3.72 28.21
CA LYS A 27 -1.66 4.68 28.57
C LYS A 27 -1.01 6.03 28.85
N PRO A 28 -0.81 6.88 27.82
CA PRO A 28 -0.22 8.20 28.01
C PRO A 28 -1.04 9.06 28.97
N ARG A 29 -0.38 9.90 29.76
CA ARG A 29 -1.04 10.82 30.70
C ARG A 29 -1.75 11.97 30.00
N TYR A 30 -1.19 12.46 28.89
CA TYR A 30 -1.68 13.63 28.18
C TYR A 30 -2.67 13.25 27.08
N TRP A 31 -3.79 13.97 27.01
CA TRP A 31 -4.89 13.72 26.06
C TRP A 31 -4.41 13.69 24.60
N LEU A 32 -3.56 14.63 24.18
CA LEU A 32 -3.08 14.70 22.80
C LEU A 32 -2.24 13.46 22.43
N ILE A 33 -1.32 13.07 23.32
CA ILE A 33 -0.48 11.88 23.12
C ILE A 33 -1.35 10.62 23.11
N GLN A 34 -2.37 10.56 23.96
CA GLN A 34 -3.33 9.46 23.95
C GLN A 34 -4.07 9.36 22.61
N LYS A 35 -4.50 10.49 22.01
CA LYS A 35 -5.15 10.50 20.70
C LYS A 35 -4.20 10.07 19.57
N ILE A 36 -2.97 10.58 19.57
CA ILE A 36 -1.93 10.14 18.62
C ILE A 36 -1.73 8.62 18.75
N TRP A 37 -1.61 8.11 19.99
CA TRP A 37 -1.45 6.67 20.23
C TRP A 37 -2.66 5.84 19.76
N THR A 38 -3.89 6.31 19.97
CA THR A 38 -5.09 5.67 19.44
C THR A 38 -5.05 5.60 17.91
N ILE A 39 -4.72 6.69 17.21
CA ILE A 39 -4.65 6.69 15.74
C ILE A 39 -3.52 5.79 15.23
N THR A 40 -2.34 5.84 15.87
CA THR A 40 -1.22 4.95 15.56
C THR A 40 -1.58 3.49 15.75
N SER A 41 -2.22 3.13 16.86
CA SER A 41 -2.61 1.74 17.14
C SER A 41 -3.69 1.23 16.18
N VAL A 42 -4.67 2.07 15.79
CA VAL A 42 -5.62 1.76 14.70
C VAL A 42 -4.88 1.52 13.39
N SER A 43 -3.93 2.40 13.03
CA SER A 43 -3.15 2.32 11.80
C SER A 43 -2.33 1.04 11.72
N VAL A 44 -1.61 0.69 12.79
CA VAL A 44 -0.82 -0.54 12.88
C VAL A 44 -1.73 -1.77 12.80
N ALA A 45 -2.85 -1.77 13.53
CA ALA A 45 -3.77 -2.90 13.52
C ALA A 45 -4.38 -3.16 12.13
N ALA A 46 -4.83 -2.09 11.45
CA ALA A 46 -5.33 -2.17 10.10
C ALA A 46 -4.23 -2.65 9.14
N GLN A 47 -3.04 -2.04 9.20
CA GLN A 47 -1.93 -2.37 8.30
C GLN A 47 -1.45 -3.81 8.47
N ILE A 48 -1.31 -4.35 9.70
CA ILE A 48 -0.94 -5.76 9.92
C ILE A 48 -1.91 -6.70 9.21
N SER A 49 -3.21 -6.38 9.23
CA SER A 49 -4.24 -7.22 8.62
C SER A 49 -4.40 -7.03 7.12
N THR A 50 -4.14 -5.85 6.58
CA THR A 50 -4.29 -5.57 5.13
C THR A 50 -2.99 -5.70 4.36
N PHE A 51 -1.84 -5.64 5.02
CA PHE A 51 -0.52 -5.61 4.39
C PHE A 51 -0.30 -6.72 3.36
N PRO A 52 -0.58 -8.01 3.63
CA PRO A 52 -0.27 -9.06 2.67
C PRO A 52 -1.11 -8.95 1.39
N LEU A 53 -2.41 -8.61 1.51
CA LEU A 53 -3.22 -8.35 0.31
C LEU A 53 -2.86 -7.01 -0.36
N GLY A 54 -2.44 -6.02 0.41
CA GLY A 54 -1.97 -4.75 -0.13
C GLY A 54 -0.77 -4.95 -1.05
N LEU A 55 0.20 -5.77 -0.63
CA LEU A 55 1.32 -6.17 -1.47
C LEU A 55 0.88 -6.96 -2.71
N LEU A 56 0.01 -7.96 -2.53
CA LEU A 56 -0.46 -8.82 -3.63
C LEU A 56 -1.13 -8.02 -4.76
N TYR A 57 -1.93 -7.01 -4.43
CA TYR A 57 -2.72 -6.28 -5.43
C TYR A 57 -2.09 -4.98 -5.90
N PHE A 58 -1.30 -4.30 -5.06
CA PHE A 58 -0.77 -2.98 -5.39
C PHE A 58 0.73 -2.99 -5.65
N HIS A 59 1.43 -4.10 -5.37
CA HIS A 59 2.87 -4.26 -5.58
C HIS A 59 3.72 -3.15 -4.95
N GLN A 60 3.17 -2.52 -3.90
CA GLN A 60 3.75 -1.35 -3.28
C GLN A 60 3.45 -1.32 -1.78
N PHE A 61 4.37 -0.74 -1.01
CA PHE A 61 4.19 -0.52 0.42
C PHE A 61 4.48 0.94 0.79
N PRO A 62 3.50 1.67 1.38
CA PRO A 62 3.72 3.03 1.86
C PRO A 62 4.55 3.01 3.15
N ASN A 63 5.82 3.36 3.05
CA ASN A 63 6.76 3.29 4.19
C ASN A 63 6.39 4.26 5.31
N TYR A 64 5.84 5.43 4.95
CA TYR A 64 5.38 6.45 5.91
C TYR A 64 3.90 6.33 6.27
N PHE A 65 3.28 5.13 6.16
CA PHE A 65 1.85 4.94 6.44
C PHE A 65 1.41 5.45 7.83
N LEU A 66 2.27 5.37 8.85
CA LEU A 66 1.94 5.88 10.19
C LEU A 66 1.81 7.41 10.17
N LEU A 67 2.73 8.10 9.52
CA LEU A 67 2.72 9.55 9.43
C LEU A 67 1.54 10.03 8.58
N SER A 68 1.30 9.41 7.43
CA SER A 68 0.16 9.76 6.58
C SER A 68 -1.17 9.49 7.30
N ASN A 69 -1.31 8.35 7.97
CA ASN A 69 -2.55 8.00 8.67
C ASN A 69 -2.85 8.89 9.87
N LEU A 70 -1.84 9.51 10.51
CA LEU A 70 -2.07 10.53 11.55
C LEU A 70 -2.84 11.74 11.04
N VAL A 71 -2.75 12.04 9.73
CA VAL A 71 -3.44 13.17 9.09
C VAL A 71 -4.68 12.70 8.33
N VAL A 72 -4.55 11.61 7.59
CA VAL A 72 -5.62 11.04 6.75
C VAL A 72 -6.82 10.61 7.61
N ILE A 73 -6.61 9.96 8.75
CA ILE A 73 -7.73 9.45 9.57
C ILE A 73 -8.58 10.62 10.13
N PRO A 74 -8.01 11.66 10.77
CA PRO A 74 -8.78 12.83 11.17
C PRO A 74 -9.43 13.57 10.00
N ALA A 75 -8.71 13.73 8.88
CA ALA A 75 -9.25 14.40 7.69
C ALA A 75 -10.44 13.62 7.11
N ALA A 76 -10.36 12.29 7.01
CA ALA A 76 -11.44 11.43 6.55
C ALA A 76 -12.68 11.55 7.43
N PHE A 77 -12.52 11.63 8.76
CA PHE A 77 -13.63 11.87 9.67
C PHE A 77 -14.32 13.22 9.39
N LEU A 78 -13.53 14.29 9.18
CA LEU A 78 -14.08 15.62 8.83
C LEU A 78 -14.76 15.61 7.46
N ILE A 79 -14.14 15.02 6.44
CA ILE A 79 -14.67 14.92 5.08
C ILE A 79 -16.01 14.18 5.09
N LEU A 80 -16.09 13.02 5.77
CA LEU A 80 -17.33 12.25 5.87
C LEU A 80 -18.41 13.03 6.62
N SER A 81 -18.06 13.65 7.74
CA SER A 81 -19.01 14.44 8.55
C SER A 81 -19.56 15.64 7.78
N LEU A 82 -18.68 16.40 7.10
CA LEU A 82 -19.05 17.53 6.25
C LEU A 82 -19.86 17.07 5.02
N GLY A 83 -19.51 15.95 4.41
CA GLY A 83 -20.27 15.37 3.29
C GLY A 83 -21.69 14.98 3.69
N ILE A 84 -21.87 14.35 4.86
CA ILE A 84 -23.20 14.03 5.41
C ILE A 84 -23.97 15.31 5.72
N LEU A 85 -23.33 16.32 6.31
CA LEU A 85 -23.96 17.62 6.58
C LEU A 85 -24.39 18.33 5.30
N LEU A 86 -23.58 18.25 4.23
CA LEU A 86 -23.89 18.84 2.93
C LEU A 86 -25.17 18.25 2.36
N ILE A 87 -25.32 16.92 2.41
CA ILE A 87 -26.51 16.23 1.90
C ILE A 87 -27.74 16.57 2.75
N THR A 88 -27.62 16.50 4.07
CA THR A 88 -28.75 16.72 4.99
C THR A 88 -29.21 18.19 5.04
N LEU A 89 -28.30 19.15 4.82
CA LEU A 89 -28.59 20.59 4.81
C LEU A 89 -28.69 21.18 3.39
N SER A 90 -28.94 20.32 2.40
CA SER A 90 -29.01 20.69 0.98
C SER A 90 -30.16 21.65 0.62
N PHE A 91 -31.07 21.95 1.56
CA PHE A 91 -32.21 22.85 1.35
C PHE A 91 -31.83 24.33 1.22
N SER A 92 -30.64 24.75 1.68
CA SER A 92 -30.20 26.15 1.59
C SER A 92 -28.91 26.29 0.80
N LYS A 93 -28.95 27.04 -0.31
CA LYS A 93 -27.78 27.30 -1.17
C LYS A 93 -26.62 27.96 -0.41
N ILE A 94 -26.92 28.83 0.55
CA ILE A 94 -25.89 29.52 1.35
C ILE A 94 -25.18 28.52 2.27
N ILE A 95 -25.94 27.65 2.95
CA ILE A 95 -25.38 26.61 3.84
C ILE A 95 -24.54 25.62 3.03
N VAL A 96 -25.05 25.17 1.89
CA VAL A 96 -24.31 24.29 0.96
C VAL A 96 -23.02 24.96 0.51
N GLY A 97 -23.05 26.24 0.13
CA GLY A 97 -21.85 26.98 -0.28
C GLY A 97 -20.79 27.02 0.81
N PHE A 98 -21.20 27.31 2.06
CA PHE A 98 -20.30 27.33 3.20
C PHE A 98 -19.70 25.95 3.53
N ILE A 99 -20.52 24.90 3.57
CA ILE A 99 -20.04 23.53 3.84
C ILE A 99 -19.11 23.06 2.72
N SER A 100 -19.46 23.33 1.46
CA SER A 100 -18.63 22.97 0.30
C SER A 100 -17.27 23.69 0.35
N TYR A 101 -17.26 24.96 0.72
CA TYR A 101 -16.03 25.72 0.94
C TYR A 101 -15.15 25.08 2.02
N LEU A 102 -15.71 24.70 3.17
CA LEU A 102 -14.97 24.01 4.23
C LEU A 102 -14.44 22.66 3.76
N LEU A 103 -15.28 21.87 3.09
CA LEU A 103 -14.91 20.55 2.56
C LEU A 103 -13.73 20.68 1.58
N GLN A 104 -13.79 21.65 0.67
CA GLN A 104 -12.71 21.92 -0.28
C GLN A 104 -11.40 22.30 0.43
N HIS A 105 -11.47 23.10 1.49
CA HIS A 105 -10.27 23.45 2.27
C HIS A 105 -9.66 22.22 2.94
N VAL A 106 -10.47 21.37 3.58
CA VAL A 106 -9.99 20.13 4.21
C VAL A 106 -9.33 19.22 3.17
N LEU A 107 -9.93 19.06 1.99
CA LEU A 107 -9.37 18.27 0.90
C LEU A 107 -8.03 18.86 0.39
N ASN A 108 -7.97 20.17 0.17
CA ASN A 108 -6.76 20.83 -0.30
C ASN A 108 -5.61 20.68 0.70
N TYR A 109 -5.88 20.86 2.01
CA TYR A 109 -4.86 20.66 3.04
C TYR A 109 -4.42 19.20 3.14
N LEU A 110 -5.35 18.26 3.02
CA LEU A 110 -5.04 16.83 3.00
C LEU A 110 -4.11 16.49 1.83
N LEU A 111 -4.45 16.92 0.62
CA LEU A 111 -3.66 16.68 -0.59
C LEU A 111 -2.27 17.32 -0.51
N LEU A 112 -2.19 18.55 0.01
CA LEU A 112 -0.92 19.24 0.22
C LEU A 112 -0.01 18.44 1.16
N ILE A 113 -0.53 17.97 2.30
CA ILE A 113 0.26 17.20 3.27
C ILE A 113 0.67 15.84 2.69
N ILE A 114 -0.24 15.14 2.00
CA ILE A 114 0.08 13.87 1.34
C ILE A 114 1.16 14.08 0.29
N GLY A 115 1.06 15.11 -0.56
CA GLY A 115 2.07 15.42 -1.56
C GLY A 115 3.44 15.72 -0.94
N TYR A 116 3.49 16.38 0.22
CA TYR A 116 4.74 16.54 0.97
C TYR A 116 5.28 15.19 1.46
N ILE A 117 4.45 14.31 2.02
CA ILE A 117 4.89 12.98 2.49
C ILE A 117 5.40 12.12 1.33
N GLU A 118 4.73 12.16 0.19
CA GLU A 118 5.13 11.43 -1.02
C GLU A 118 6.47 11.92 -1.57
N SER A 119 6.77 13.23 -1.45
CA SER A 119 8.05 13.80 -1.87
C SER A 119 9.25 13.38 -1.00
N ILE A 120 9.00 12.79 0.18
CA ILE A 120 10.09 12.30 1.06
C ILE A 120 10.75 11.09 0.38
N PRO A 121 12.09 11.04 0.28
CA PRO A 121 12.78 9.92 -0.34
C PRO A 121 12.46 8.61 0.38
N GLY A 122 12.10 7.58 -0.40
CA GLY A 122 11.68 6.29 0.13
C GLY A 122 10.27 6.31 0.73
N SER A 123 9.38 7.20 0.28
CA SER A 123 7.98 7.22 0.71
C SER A 123 7.20 5.97 0.33
N LEU A 124 7.55 5.39 -0.82
CA LEU A 124 6.92 4.20 -1.38
C LEU A 124 8.01 3.18 -1.73
N SER A 125 7.80 1.93 -1.30
CA SER A 125 8.55 0.80 -1.83
C SER A 125 7.73 0.20 -2.97
N GLU A 126 8.25 0.29 -4.19
CA GLU A 126 7.62 -0.24 -5.42
C GLU A 126 8.31 -1.52 -5.90
N GLY A 127 7.66 -2.25 -6.81
CA GLY A 127 8.23 -3.48 -7.39
C GLY A 127 8.25 -4.65 -6.41
N LEU A 128 7.27 -4.70 -5.52
CA LEU A 128 7.09 -5.81 -4.59
C LEU A 128 6.06 -6.78 -5.18
N SER A 129 6.46 -7.57 -6.17
CA SER A 129 5.61 -8.67 -6.63
C SER A 129 5.66 -9.82 -5.61
N ILE A 130 4.49 -10.27 -5.16
CA ILE A 130 4.37 -11.47 -4.32
C ILE A 130 3.30 -12.37 -4.89
N SER A 131 3.57 -13.67 -4.86
CA SER A 131 2.60 -14.67 -5.28
C SER A 131 1.46 -14.83 -4.26
N ILE A 132 0.35 -15.43 -4.70
CA ILE A 132 -0.76 -15.81 -3.80
C ILE A 132 -0.25 -16.75 -2.69
N PHE A 133 0.69 -17.64 -3.01
CA PHE A 133 1.27 -18.57 -2.06
C PHE A 133 2.08 -17.84 -0.98
N GLU A 134 2.94 -16.89 -1.36
CA GLU A 134 3.67 -16.05 -0.41
C GLU A 134 2.74 -15.19 0.43
N THR A 135 1.67 -14.67 -0.17
CA THR A 135 0.63 -13.95 0.57
C THR A 135 0.03 -14.81 1.69
N MET A 136 -0.30 -16.08 1.40
CA MET A 136 -0.79 -17.04 2.41
C MET A 136 0.25 -17.33 3.49
N LEU A 137 1.53 -17.44 3.13
CA LEU A 137 2.62 -17.62 4.09
C LEU A 137 2.79 -16.40 5.00
N ILE A 138 2.73 -15.18 4.46
CA ILE A 138 2.79 -13.94 5.26
C ILE A 138 1.60 -13.87 6.22
N TYR A 139 0.38 -14.25 5.79
CA TYR A 139 -0.76 -14.35 6.71
C TYR A 139 -0.56 -15.39 7.81
N THR A 140 0.02 -16.55 7.47
CA THR A 140 0.31 -17.60 8.44
C THR A 140 1.36 -17.13 9.45
N PHE A 141 2.38 -16.41 8.98
CA PHE A 141 3.42 -15.78 9.79
C PHE A 141 2.86 -14.69 10.74
N THR A 142 2.01 -13.79 10.25
CA THR A 142 1.39 -12.76 11.10
C THR A 142 0.46 -13.41 12.13
N ALA A 143 -0.33 -14.41 11.73
CA ALA A 143 -1.19 -15.16 12.64
C ALA A 143 -0.39 -15.92 13.72
N SER A 144 0.71 -16.60 13.36
CA SER A 144 1.55 -17.33 14.32
C SER A 144 2.18 -16.40 15.35
N ILE A 145 2.64 -15.20 14.93
CA ILE A 145 3.14 -14.16 15.85
C ILE A 145 2.03 -13.70 16.79
N LEU A 146 0.83 -13.40 16.28
CA LEU A 146 -0.28 -12.93 17.11
C LEU A 146 -0.75 -13.99 18.13
N VAL A 147 -0.78 -15.27 17.73
CA VAL A 147 -1.07 -16.41 18.62
C VAL A 147 0.02 -16.56 19.67
N SER A 148 1.29 -16.44 19.26
CA SER A 148 2.44 -16.50 20.15
C SER A 148 2.39 -15.43 21.24
N LEU A 149 2.11 -14.18 20.86
CA LEU A 149 1.99 -13.04 21.78
C LEU A 149 0.82 -13.22 22.75
N LYS A 150 -0.31 -13.75 22.28
CA LYS A 150 -1.51 -13.95 23.12
C LYS A 150 -1.34 -15.09 24.13
N PHE A 151 -0.82 -16.23 23.71
CA PHE A 151 -0.71 -17.43 24.56
C PHE A 151 0.67 -17.62 25.20
N LYS A 152 1.63 -16.74 24.91
CA LYS A 152 3.03 -16.79 25.38
C LYS A 152 3.72 -18.14 25.09
N LYS A 153 3.30 -18.84 24.04
CA LYS A 153 3.80 -20.18 23.68
C LYS A 153 5.02 -20.07 22.75
N LYS A 154 6.20 -20.39 23.27
CA LYS A 154 7.50 -20.27 22.55
C LYS A 154 7.55 -21.06 21.23
N MET A 155 6.82 -22.17 21.13
CA MET A 155 6.74 -22.99 19.91
C MET A 155 6.32 -22.17 18.67
N PHE A 156 5.37 -21.24 18.81
CA PHE A 156 4.88 -20.44 17.69
C PHE A 156 5.89 -19.38 17.23
N TYR A 157 6.78 -18.90 18.11
CA TYR A 157 7.91 -18.06 17.68
C TYR A 157 8.87 -18.86 16.79
N GLY A 158 9.19 -20.10 17.17
CA GLY A 158 10.02 -21.00 16.35
C GLY A 158 9.42 -21.25 14.98
N PHE A 159 8.11 -21.52 14.92
CA PHE A 159 7.39 -21.67 13.64
C PHE A 159 7.41 -20.40 12.79
N SER A 160 7.22 -19.23 13.41
CA SER A 160 7.29 -17.93 12.71
C SER A 160 8.68 -17.68 12.13
N ILE A 161 9.75 -18.03 12.86
CA ILE A 161 11.14 -17.91 12.38
C ILE A 161 11.37 -18.82 11.17
N ILE A 162 10.88 -20.06 11.19
CA ILE A 162 10.99 -20.99 10.06
C ILE A 162 10.29 -20.43 8.82
N ILE A 163 9.06 -19.91 8.96
CA ILE A 163 8.34 -19.30 7.84
C ILE A 163 9.09 -18.08 7.30
N PHE A 164 9.64 -17.24 8.18
CA PHE A 164 10.42 -16.07 7.77
C PHE A 164 11.64 -16.46 6.94
N PHE A 165 12.44 -17.44 7.41
CA PHE A 165 13.59 -17.93 6.65
C PHE A 165 13.18 -18.58 5.32
N PHE A 166 12.06 -19.29 5.30
CA PHE A 166 11.53 -19.89 4.07
C PHE A 166 11.11 -18.82 3.06
N LEU A 167 10.36 -17.79 3.47
CA LEU A 167 10.01 -16.64 2.63
C LEU A 167 11.24 -15.92 2.10
N PHE A 168 12.22 -15.65 2.97
CA PHE A 168 13.47 -15.01 2.58
C PHE A 168 14.24 -15.84 1.54
N LEU A 169 14.31 -17.16 1.72
CA LEU A 169 14.96 -18.05 0.77
C LEU A 169 14.21 -18.10 -0.57
N MET A 170 12.87 -18.11 -0.57
CA MET A 170 12.09 -18.05 -1.80
C MET A 170 12.38 -16.77 -2.58
N ASN A 171 12.33 -15.61 -1.90
CA ASN A 171 12.64 -14.31 -2.51
C ASN A 171 14.08 -14.26 -3.03
N ALA A 172 15.05 -14.78 -2.26
CA ALA A 172 16.45 -14.83 -2.71
C ALA A 172 16.67 -15.75 -3.93
N ILE A 173 15.94 -16.87 -4.02
CA ILE A 173 15.98 -17.77 -5.18
C ILE A 173 15.32 -17.09 -6.39
N GLU A 174 14.22 -16.37 -6.20
CA GLU A 174 13.54 -15.61 -7.24
C GLU A 174 14.44 -14.49 -7.79
N ASP A 175 15.01 -13.66 -6.91
CA ASP A 175 16.01 -12.65 -7.26
C ASP A 175 17.20 -13.24 -8.04
N TYR A 176 17.66 -14.42 -7.64
CA TYR A 176 18.77 -15.09 -8.32
C TYR A 176 18.36 -15.59 -9.71
N ARG A 177 17.16 -16.17 -9.85
CA ARG A 177 16.62 -16.62 -11.14
C ARG A 177 16.37 -15.45 -12.09
N LEU A 178 15.88 -14.33 -11.56
CA LEU A 178 15.60 -13.12 -12.33
C LEU A 178 16.89 -12.51 -12.90
N LYS A 179 18.03 -12.59 -12.20
CA LYS A 179 19.32 -12.06 -12.69
C LYS A 179 19.83 -12.68 -13.99
N ASP A 180 19.54 -13.97 -14.21
CA ASP A 180 20.00 -14.67 -15.42
C ASP A 180 18.97 -14.65 -16.56
N LEU A 181 17.83 -14.01 -16.34
CA LEU A 181 16.74 -13.98 -17.30
C LEU A 181 17.04 -12.99 -18.44
N LYS A 182 17.25 -13.53 -19.64
CA LYS A 182 17.34 -12.73 -20.87
C LYS A 182 16.09 -12.96 -21.71
N ARG A 183 15.31 -11.90 -21.94
CA ARG A 183 14.08 -11.98 -22.72
C ARG A 183 13.93 -10.74 -23.60
N ILE A 184 13.29 -10.96 -24.74
CA ILE A 184 12.84 -9.90 -25.63
C ILE A 184 11.33 -9.92 -25.62
N ILE A 185 10.71 -8.79 -25.27
CA ILE A 185 9.25 -8.64 -25.29
C ILE A 185 8.90 -7.59 -26.33
N VAL A 186 8.05 -7.95 -27.28
CA VAL A 186 7.52 -7.01 -28.28
C VAL A 186 6.07 -6.73 -27.92
N TYR A 187 5.74 -5.46 -27.68
CA TYR A 187 4.41 -5.04 -27.30
C TYR A 187 3.56 -4.75 -28.52
N ASN A 188 2.33 -5.24 -28.53
CA ASN A 188 1.36 -4.90 -29.55
C ASN A 188 0.59 -3.63 -29.13
N ILE A 189 1.12 -2.47 -29.51
CA ILE A 189 0.54 -1.17 -29.18
C ILE A 189 -0.02 -0.53 -30.46
N PRO A 190 -1.29 -0.10 -30.49
CA PRO A 190 -1.87 0.48 -31.69
C PRO A 190 -1.09 1.70 -32.18
N ASN A 191 -0.60 1.63 -33.43
CA ASN A 191 0.20 2.66 -34.12
C ASN A 191 1.54 3.03 -33.47
N HIS A 192 2.05 2.20 -32.56
CA HIS A 192 3.33 2.41 -31.90
C HIS A 192 4.14 1.12 -31.84
N PHE A 193 5.46 1.24 -31.98
CA PHE A 193 6.40 0.18 -31.70
C PHE A 193 6.90 0.33 -30.25
N GLY A 194 6.88 -0.77 -29.52
CA GLY A 194 7.46 -0.87 -28.20
C GLY A 194 8.11 -2.24 -28.03
N MET A 195 9.36 -2.27 -27.59
CA MET A 195 10.12 -3.49 -27.39
C MET A 195 10.99 -3.36 -26.16
N ASP A 196 10.99 -4.38 -25.30
CA ASP A 196 11.92 -4.49 -24.19
C ASP A 196 13.02 -5.51 -24.46
N LEU A 197 14.25 -5.09 -24.20
CA LEU A 197 15.42 -5.95 -24.09
C LEU A 197 15.75 -6.13 -22.61
N ILE A 198 15.38 -7.28 -22.07
CA ILE A 198 15.57 -7.61 -20.66
C ILE A 198 16.85 -8.41 -20.49
N ASN A 199 17.72 -7.96 -19.58
CA ASN A 199 18.93 -8.67 -19.19
C ASN A 199 19.06 -8.62 -17.65
N GLY A 200 18.50 -9.63 -17.00
CA GLY A 200 18.37 -9.62 -15.56
C GLY A 200 17.30 -8.62 -15.08
N PRO A 201 17.51 -7.93 -13.93
CA PRO A 201 16.60 -6.89 -13.45
C PRO A 201 16.71 -5.57 -14.23
N ASN A 202 17.69 -5.44 -15.12
CA ASN A 202 17.86 -4.26 -15.96
C ASN A 202 17.24 -4.54 -17.32
N HIS A 203 16.55 -3.54 -17.87
CA HIS A 203 16.00 -3.63 -19.20
C HIS A 203 16.14 -2.31 -19.96
N TYR A 204 16.14 -2.43 -21.28
CA TYR A 204 16.14 -1.31 -22.21
C TYR A 204 14.81 -1.31 -22.94
N PHE A 205 14.03 -0.24 -22.76
CA PHE A 205 12.78 -0.05 -23.49
C PHE A 205 13.08 0.77 -24.75
N ILE A 206 12.83 0.17 -25.90
CA ILE A 206 12.96 0.77 -27.22
C ILE A 206 11.56 1.08 -27.72
N GLY A 207 11.26 2.34 -27.98
CA GLY A 207 9.96 2.72 -28.51
C GLY A 207 9.99 4.05 -29.25
N ASP A 208 9.01 4.29 -30.11
CA ASP A 208 8.92 5.59 -30.77
C ASP A 208 8.74 6.72 -29.76
N SER A 209 9.33 7.88 -30.07
CA SER A 209 9.31 9.05 -29.18
C SER A 209 7.90 9.45 -28.74
N ALA A 210 6.88 9.21 -29.57
CA ALA A 210 5.49 9.49 -29.24
C ALA A 210 4.91 8.57 -28.14
N LEU A 211 5.45 7.35 -28.00
CA LEU A 211 5.07 6.40 -26.96
C LEU A 211 5.82 6.67 -25.65
N ILE A 212 7.13 6.96 -25.72
CA ILE A 212 7.97 7.21 -24.53
C ILE A 212 7.45 8.41 -23.72
N HIS A 213 6.88 9.43 -24.40
CA HIS A 213 6.33 10.62 -23.74
C HIS A 213 4.85 10.45 -23.33
N ASN A 214 4.24 9.27 -23.55
CA ASN A 214 2.85 9.00 -23.21
C ASN A 214 2.75 8.02 -22.04
N ASP A 215 2.81 8.55 -20.81
CA ASP A 215 2.80 7.77 -19.58
C ASP A 215 1.54 6.90 -19.41
N GLU A 216 0.37 7.34 -19.89
CA GLU A 216 -0.87 6.57 -19.79
C GLU A 216 -0.82 5.31 -20.67
N LYS A 217 -0.37 5.44 -21.93
CA LYS A 217 -0.20 4.29 -22.82
C LYS A 217 0.87 3.34 -22.30
N LEU A 218 1.98 3.87 -21.78
CA LEU A 218 3.02 3.06 -21.14
C LEU A 218 2.47 2.29 -19.93
N LEU A 219 1.70 2.94 -19.06
CA LEU A 219 1.09 2.30 -17.91
C LEU A 219 0.18 1.13 -18.33
N PHE A 220 -0.65 1.35 -19.35
CA PHE A 220 -1.65 0.38 -19.77
C PHE A 220 -1.07 -0.81 -20.54
N TYR A 221 -0.13 -0.58 -21.46
CA TYR A 221 0.36 -1.63 -22.35
C TYR A 221 1.69 -2.24 -21.91
N VAL A 222 2.48 -1.54 -21.09
CA VAL A 222 3.92 -1.87 -20.91
C VAL A 222 4.30 -2.04 -19.44
N LYS A 223 4.04 -1.05 -18.57
CA LYS A 223 4.48 -1.06 -17.16
C LYS A 223 3.93 -2.25 -16.38
N HIS A 224 2.75 -2.77 -16.72
CA HIS A 224 2.22 -3.98 -16.08
C HIS A 224 3.15 -5.19 -16.23
N ASN A 225 3.73 -5.39 -17.42
CA ASN A 225 4.70 -6.46 -17.67
C ASN A 225 6.02 -6.22 -16.91
N TRP A 226 6.42 -4.98 -16.71
CA TRP A 226 7.62 -4.67 -15.90
C TRP A 226 7.44 -5.06 -14.45
N HIS A 227 6.26 -4.78 -13.89
CA HIS A 227 5.91 -5.16 -12.52
C HIS A 227 5.76 -6.69 -12.36
N GLU A 228 5.19 -7.39 -13.33
CA GLU A 228 5.10 -8.87 -13.28
C GLU A 228 6.47 -9.56 -13.35
N LEU A 229 7.48 -8.90 -13.92
CA LEU A 229 8.83 -9.44 -14.10
C LEU A 229 9.84 -8.86 -13.09
N ASP A 230 9.38 -8.08 -12.12
CA ASP A 230 10.21 -7.36 -11.14
C ASP A 230 11.39 -6.60 -11.78
N LEU A 231 11.13 -5.95 -12.91
CA LEU A 231 12.12 -5.15 -13.62
C LEU A 231 12.31 -3.78 -12.94
N LYS A 232 13.56 -3.33 -12.89
CA LYS A 232 13.89 -1.96 -12.47
C LYS A 232 13.46 -0.95 -13.53
N THR A 233 13.49 0.34 -13.18
CA THR A 233 13.22 1.41 -14.14
C THR A 233 14.08 1.27 -15.42
N PRO A 234 13.48 1.35 -16.62
CA PRO A 234 14.20 1.14 -17.87
C PRO A 234 15.15 2.28 -18.22
N PHE A 235 16.12 1.94 -19.05
CA PHE A 235 16.76 2.93 -19.92
C PHE A 235 15.95 3.05 -21.22
N PHE A 236 15.48 4.26 -21.51
CA PHE A 236 14.72 4.56 -22.72
C PHE A 236 15.66 4.83 -23.90
N TYR A 237 15.36 4.24 -25.07
CA TYR A 237 16.05 4.43 -26.34
C TYR A 237 15.08 4.67 -27.50
#